data_AF-C3X458-F1
#
_entry.id   AF-C3X458-F1
#
_cell.length_a   1.000
_cell.length_b   1.000
_cell.length_c   1.000
_cell.angle_alpha   90.00
_cell.angle_beta   90.00
_cell.angle_gamma   90.00
#
_symmetry.space_group_name_H-M   'P 1'
#
loop_
_entity.id
_entity.type
_entity.pdbx_description
1 polymer ?
#
loop_
_entity_poly.entity_id
_entity_poly.type
_entity_poly.pdbx_seq_one_letter_code
_entity_poly.pdbx_strand_id
1 'polypeptide(L)'
;MDEWTKLTKERIFISDLGENRMAEIGGTVTVLGRYAVWAPAPDGHHHRVVEVGGNCAELMEKYGVPQERVLRLLTAEACHG
;
A
#
# COMPACT_ATOMS: atom_id res chain seq x y z
N MET A 1 2.64 -20.50 10.46
CA MET A 1 3.59 -19.43 10.08
C MET A 1 3.17 -18.98 8.69
N ASP A 2 2.43 -17.89 8.66
CA ASP A 2 1.52 -17.55 7.58
C ASP A 2 2.25 -17.12 6.31
N GLU A 3 1.73 -17.56 5.17
CA GLU A 3 2.21 -17.24 3.81
C GLU A 3 2.45 -15.72 3.63
N TRP A 4 1.61 -14.92 4.28
CA TRP A 4 1.74 -13.47 4.41
C TRP A 4 3.12 -13.01 4.91
N THR A 5 3.63 -13.65 5.96
CA THR A 5 4.93 -13.29 6.55
C THR A 5 6.06 -13.60 5.57
N LYS A 6 5.98 -14.70 4.82
CA LYS A 6 6.99 -15.03 3.80
C LYS A 6 7.00 -14.03 2.65
N LEU A 7 5.84 -13.50 2.27
CA LEU A 7 5.69 -12.56 1.15
C LEU A 7 6.11 -11.13 1.51
N THR A 8 5.91 -10.71 2.76
CA THR A 8 6.01 -9.29 3.14
C THR A 8 7.16 -8.96 4.09
N LYS A 9 7.59 -9.84 5.01
CA LYS A 9 8.40 -9.53 6.20
C LYS A 9 9.65 -8.64 5.98
N GLU A 10 10.29 -8.71 4.81
CA GLU A 10 11.50 -7.93 4.50
C GLU A 10 11.42 -7.21 3.15
N ARG A 11 10.21 -7.10 2.59
CA ARG A 11 10.00 -6.60 1.24
C ARG A 11 9.11 -5.37 1.22
N ILE A 12 9.37 -4.51 0.24
CA ILE A 12 8.49 -3.40 -0.11
C ILE A 12 7.35 -3.94 -0.97
N PHE A 13 6.11 -3.56 -0.63
CA PHE A 13 4.91 -3.89 -1.37
C PHE A 13 3.96 -2.69 -1.43
N ILE A 14 3.03 -2.71 -2.38
CA ILE A 14 2.03 -1.66 -2.54
C ILE A 14 0.66 -2.25 -2.21
N SER A 15 -0.15 -1.53 -1.45
CA SER A 15 -1.56 -1.85 -1.26
C SER A 15 -2.45 -0.91 -2.06
N ASP A 16 -3.32 -1.45 -2.89
CA ASP A 16 -4.45 -0.75 -3.47
C ASP A 16 -5.58 -0.66 -2.44
N LEU A 17 -5.87 0.55 -1.98
CA LEU A 17 -6.85 0.85 -0.93
C LEU A 17 -8.29 0.93 -1.47
N GLY A 18 -8.52 0.66 -2.75
CA GLY A 18 -9.81 0.67 -3.43
C GLY A 18 -10.28 2.06 -3.86
N GLU A 19 -10.10 3.06 -3.00
CA GLU A 19 -10.52 4.45 -3.23
C GLU A 19 -9.46 5.45 -2.78
N ASN A 20 -9.59 6.69 -3.23
CA ASN A 20 -8.72 7.77 -2.80
C ASN A 20 -8.92 8.06 -1.32
N ARG A 21 -7.83 7.98 -0.56
CA ARG A 21 -7.79 8.43 0.83
C ARG A 21 -7.62 9.94 0.89
N MET A 22 -8.25 10.54 1.88
CA MET A 22 -8.21 11.97 2.15
C MET A 22 -7.70 12.18 3.57
N ALA A 23 -6.99 13.28 3.79
CA ALA A 23 -6.60 13.71 5.12
C ALA A 23 -6.77 15.22 5.25
N GLU A 24 -7.04 15.67 6.47
CA GLU A 24 -7.02 17.08 6.80
C GLU A 24 -5.58 17.48 7.17
N ILE A 25 -5.01 18.38 6.39
CA ILE A 25 -3.65 18.91 6.60
C ILE A 25 -3.77 20.42 6.70
N GLY A 26 -3.49 20.98 7.88
CA GLY A 26 -3.60 22.42 8.12
C GLY A 26 -5.00 22.98 7.87
N GLY A 27 -6.05 22.23 8.22
CA GLY A 27 -7.45 22.63 8.03
C GLY A 27 -7.98 22.47 6.61
N THR A 28 -7.19 21.93 5.68
CA THR A 28 -7.62 21.67 4.29
C THR A 28 -7.71 20.18 4.04
N VAL A 29 -8.86 19.72 3.52
CA VAL A 29 -9.04 18.34 3.07
C VAL A 29 -8.24 18.14 1.77
N THR A 30 -7.24 17.27 1.84
CA THR A 30 -6.32 16.97 0.73
C THR A 30 -6.45 15.51 0.35
N VAL A 31 -6.50 15.24 -0.96
CA VAL A 31 -6.45 13.87 -1.50
C VAL A 31 -5.02 13.34 -1.40
N LEU A 32 -4.83 12.27 -0.64
CA LEU A 32 -3.54 11.58 -0.51
C LEU A 32 -3.31 10.59 -1.67
N GLY A 33 -4.37 9.93 -2.13
CA GLY A 33 -4.33 8.94 -3.20
C GLY A 33 -4.82 7.56 -2.77
N ARG A 34 -4.75 6.60 -3.68
CA ARG A 34 -5.37 5.28 -3.55
C ARG A 34 -4.36 4.18 -3.20
N TYR A 35 -3.09 4.37 -3.50
CA TYR A 35 -2.07 3.35 -3.33
C TYR A 35 -1.14 3.72 -2.18
N ALA A 36 -0.90 2.79 -1.25
CA ALA A 36 0.05 2.98 -0.16
C ALA A 36 1.27 2.06 -0.34
N VAL A 37 2.46 2.63 -0.20
CA VAL A 37 3.73 1.91 -0.24
C VAL A 37 4.13 1.54 1.18
N TRP A 38 4.33 0.24 1.40
CA TRP A 38 4.74 -0.31 2.68
C TRP A 38 6.20 -0.75 2.61
N ALA A 39 7.04 -0.23 3.49
CA ALA A 39 8.42 -0.65 3.63
C ALA A 39 8.69 -1.23 5.03
N PRO A 40 9.59 -2.20 5.17
CA PRO A 40 10.02 -2.69 6.48
C PRO A 40 10.54 -1.52 7.33
N ALA A 41 10.15 -1.51 8.60
CA ALA A 41 10.76 -0.63 9.59
C ALA A 41 12.23 -1.02 9.80
N PRO A 42 13.10 -0.10 10.24
CA PRO A 42 14.52 -0.39 10.49
C PRO A 42 14.75 -1.50 11.52
N ASP A 43 13.79 -1.73 12.41
CA ASP A 43 13.82 -2.81 13.41
C ASP A 43 13.39 -4.19 12.86
N GLY A 44 12.89 -4.25 11.61
CA GLY A 44 12.49 -5.47 10.93
C GLY A 44 11.25 -6.16 11.49
N HIS A 45 10.55 -5.55 12.45
CA HIS A 45 9.42 -6.19 13.13
C HIS A 45 8.06 -5.86 12.53
N HIS A 46 7.97 -4.78 11.75
CA HIS A 46 6.73 -4.30 11.17
C HIS A 46 6.99 -3.53 9.87
N HIS A 47 5.91 -3.19 9.15
CA HIS A 47 5.96 -2.29 8.01
C HIS A 47 5.41 -0.93 8.38
N ARG A 48 5.89 0.10 7.69
CA ARG A 48 5.37 1.45 7.74
C ARG A 48 4.96 1.92 6.36
N VAL A 49 3.92 2.75 6.32
CA VAL A 49 3.59 3.51 5.10
C VAL A 49 4.68 4.55 4.90
N VAL A 50 5.38 4.49 3.77
CA VAL A 50 6.40 5.48 3.40
C VAL A 50 5.89 6.50 2.40
N GLU A 51 4.83 6.16 1.65
CA GLU A 51 4.19 7.04 0.68
C GLU A 51 2.75 6.60 0.42
N VAL A 52 1.87 7.57 0.17
CA VAL A 52 0.54 7.34 -0.40
C VAL A 52 0.46 8.18 -1.67
N GLY A 53 -0.02 7.59 -2.75
CA GLY A 53 -0.08 8.24 -4.06
C GLY A 53 -1.23 7.79 -4.94
N GLY A 54 -1.49 8.57 -5.99
CA GLY A 54 -2.56 8.31 -6.95
C GLY A 54 -2.15 7.41 -8.12
N ASN A 55 -0.85 7.32 -8.43
CA ASN A 55 -0.34 6.57 -9.59
C ASN A 55 0.45 5.33 -9.15
N CYS A 56 -0.15 4.14 -9.32
CA CYS A 56 0.50 2.88 -8.97
C CYS A 56 1.79 2.63 -9.76
N ALA A 57 1.81 2.94 -11.06
CA ALA A 57 2.96 2.67 -11.93
C ALA A 57 4.19 3.49 -11.51
N GLU A 58 4.00 4.76 -11.18
CA GLU A 58 5.07 5.62 -10.65
C GLU A 58 5.61 5.10 -9.32
N LEU A 59 4.74 4.65 -8.42
CA LEU A 59 5.16 4.06 -7.14
C LEU A 59 5.91 2.74 -7.34
N MET A 60 5.47 1.89 -8.27
CA MET A 60 6.15 0.65 -8.61
C MET A 60 7.57 0.91 -9.13
N GLU A 61 7.72 1.85 -10.06
CA GLU A 61 9.02 2.26 -10.61
C GLU A 61 9.92 2.83 -9.52
N LYS A 62 9.42 3.79 -8.73
CA LYS A 62 10.18 4.49 -7.68
C LYS A 62 10.72 3.54 -6.61
N TYR A 63 9.95 2.54 -6.22
CA TYR A 63 10.30 1.63 -5.13
C TYR A 63 10.74 0.23 -5.59
N GLY A 64 10.86 0.00 -6.91
CA GLY A 64 11.24 -1.31 -7.46
C GLY A 64 10.27 -2.43 -7.06
N VAL A 65 8.97 -2.11 -6.99
CA VAL A 65 7.92 -3.06 -6.62
C VAL A 65 7.36 -3.71 -7.89
N PRO A 66 7.53 -5.02 -8.10
CA PRO A 66 6.98 -5.71 -9.24
C PRO A 66 5.48 -5.95 -9.03
N GLN A 67 4.76 -6.21 -10.13
CA GLN A 67 3.29 -6.24 -10.15
C GLN A 67 2.70 -7.27 -9.17
N GLU A 68 3.35 -8.41 -8.98
CA GLU A 68 2.93 -9.46 -8.05
C GLU A 68 2.96 -9.03 -6.56
N ARG A 69 3.62 -7.91 -6.25
CA ARG A 69 3.64 -7.29 -4.91
C ARG A 69 2.70 -6.09 -4.79
N VAL A 70 1.78 -5.92 -5.73
CA VAL A 70 0.66 -4.98 -5.62
C VAL A 70 -0.55 -5.76 -5.09
N LEU A 71 -0.88 -5.54 -3.82
CA LEU A 71 -1.93 -6.23 -3.11
C LEU A 71 -3.21 -5.40 -3.16
N ARG A 72 -4.30 -6.00 -3.64
CA ARG A 72 -5.60 -5.33 -3.61
C ARG A 72 -6.34 -5.67 -2.33
N LEU A 73 -6.80 -4.65 -1.62
CA LEU A 73 -7.73 -4.87 -0.52
C LEU A 73 -9.07 -5.31 -1.14
N LEU A 74 -9.43 -6.58 -0.95
CA LEU A 74 -10.77 -7.06 -1.26
C LEU A 74 -11.71 -6.50 -0.19
N THR A 75 -12.53 -5.53 -0.55
CA THR A 75 -13.67 -5.14 0.29
C THR A 75 -14.72 -6.25 0.23
N ALA A 76 -15.45 -6.46 1.33
CA ALA A 76 -16.39 -7.59 1.49
C ALA A 76 -17.50 -7.67 0.42
N GLU A 77 -17.68 -6.63 -0.39
CA GLU A 77 -18.66 -6.56 -1.48
C GLU A 77 -18.24 -7.33 -2.75
N ALA A 78 -17.00 -7.80 -2.84
CA ALA A 78 -16.48 -8.50 -4.02
C ALA A 78 -16.84 -10.00 -4.10
N CYS A 79 -17.64 -10.54 -3.16
CA CYS A 79 -17.94 -11.97 -3.05
C CYS A 79 -19.34 -12.39 -3.57
N HIS A 80 -19.94 -11.65 -4.50
CA HIS A 80 -21.14 -12.09 -5.23
C HIS A 80 -20.91 -11.99 -6.74
N GLY A 81 -20.53 -13.12 -7.33
CA GLY A 81 -20.47 -13.38 -8.77
C GLY A 81 -20.51 -14.87 -9.00
#